data_AF-A0A962CCY3-F1
#
_entry.id   AF-A0A962CCY3-F1
#
_cell.length_a   1.000
_cell.length_b   1.000
_cell.length_c   1.000
_cell.angle_alpha   90.00
_cell.angle_beta   90.00
_cell.angle_gamma   90.00
#
_symmetry.space_group_name_H-M   'P 1'
#
loop_
_entity.id
_entity.type
_entity.pdbx_description
1 polymer ?
#
loop_
_entity_poly.entity_id
_entity_poly.type
_entity_poly.pdbx_seq_one_letter_code
_entity_poly.pdbx_strand_id
1 'polypeptide(L)'
;MNDARSEQADALISELKRERAGQLTIFLGAAPGVGKTYAMLNRARELKRRGIDVVVGIVETHGRSETAALLEGLEVVPRAKVPYRGRTLEEMDLDALLARRPALALVDELAHSNAPGSRHERRWQDVAELLEAGIDVYTTINIQHLESLNDIVHRITGIRVSETVPDSVFDRLRDVILIDLPPRELIERLHQGKVYVPEQAAQALQAYFSPSNLAALRELAMQTAADRVDSDLRESQAARGLPGMSLRRRVIVAVDGHGQSEYLVRVARRLAERRDAPWTAVTVRGGRMPDDDTQIELDRAFAIARRLGGDTAVLHGANIVDALLDYAARSGATAIVLGRTRERPIARMFNRTLTQQIIQRGAHYEITIVSTPEERARARRALKRIGGRISGSDVGIAAIAAGCATGLGGLLERFAGLEDLSMVFIVAVVLVASRTRMTAAVIAATLCFLAYNFFFIEPRLTFFISARQGLVTVLLFLIAALAAGRLASRLRTQVLALRAANAHATALQQLGRRLASAADLGQVVGAGREAFRRALGVEMIVQLDGSPVAGNAEPDLLDKDRAAADWCRQH
;
A
#
# COMPACT_ATOMS: atom_id res chain seq x y z
N MET A 1 -25.75 -8.29 4.75
CA MET A 1 -26.72 -7.30 5.28
C MET A 1 -26.90 -7.37 6.81
N ASN A 2 -26.50 -8.44 7.51
CA ASN A 2 -26.59 -8.51 8.98
C ASN A 2 -25.45 -7.78 9.73
N ASP A 3 -24.26 -7.63 9.14
CA ASP A 3 -23.11 -6.99 9.84
C ASP A 3 -23.33 -5.51 10.18
N ALA A 4 -23.71 -4.67 9.21
CA ALA A 4 -23.78 -3.23 9.42
C ALA A 4 -24.84 -2.82 10.48
N ARG A 5 -25.91 -3.62 10.63
CA ARG A 5 -26.91 -3.41 11.69
C ARG A 5 -26.40 -3.87 13.05
N SER A 6 -25.60 -4.92 13.10
CA SER A 6 -24.95 -5.37 14.34
C SER A 6 -23.94 -4.33 14.80
N GLU A 7 -23.05 -3.88 13.92
CA GLU A 7 -22.05 -2.85 14.22
C GLU A 7 -22.69 -1.54 14.70
N GLN A 8 -23.78 -1.10 14.05
CA GLN A 8 -24.51 0.09 14.48
C GLN A 8 -25.20 -0.12 15.85
N ALA A 9 -25.78 -1.29 16.09
CA ALA A 9 -26.39 -1.62 17.37
C ALA A 9 -25.35 -1.67 18.50
N ASP A 10 -24.19 -2.28 18.25
CA ASP A 10 -23.09 -2.37 19.21
C ASP A 10 -22.52 -0.98 19.52
N ALA A 11 -22.32 -0.13 18.49
CA ALA A 11 -21.90 1.26 18.67
C ALA A 11 -22.92 2.08 19.49
N LEU A 12 -24.22 1.92 19.23
CA LEU A 12 -25.28 2.59 19.98
C LEU A 12 -25.36 2.12 21.44
N ILE A 13 -25.18 0.82 21.68
CA ILE A 13 -25.11 0.26 23.04
C ILE A 13 -23.91 0.83 23.79
N SER A 14 -22.75 0.95 23.15
CA SER A 14 -21.55 1.55 23.74
C SER A 14 -21.73 3.03 24.05
N GLU A 15 -22.38 3.80 23.18
CA GLU A 15 -22.71 5.21 23.41
C GLU A 15 -23.67 5.38 24.60
N LEU A 16 -24.75 4.59 24.66
CA LEU A 16 -25.71 4.61 25.78
C LEU A 16 -25.10 4.17 27.11
N LYS A 17 -24.16 3.22 27.09
CA LYS A 17 -23.39 2.83 28.29
C LYS A 17 -22.51 3.99 28.77
N ARG A 18 -21.88 4.74 27.85
CA ARG A 18 -21.09 5.94 28.17
C ARG A 18 -21.93 7.10 28.71
N GLU A 19 -23.19 7.22 28.32
CA GLU A 19 -24.10 8.23 28.89
C GLU A 19 -24.53 7.92 30.34
N ARG A 20 -24.59 6.64 30.71
CA ARG A 20 -25.01 6.22 32.05
C ARG A 20 -23.86 6.08 33.06
N ALA A 21 -22.65 5.83 32.58
CA ALA A 21 -21.46 5.77 33.42
C ALA A 21 -20.85 7.18 33.59
N GLY A 22 -20.09 7.36 34.67
CA GLY A 22 -19.21 8.52 34.84
C GLY A 22 -18.17 8.58 33.72
N GLN A 23 -17.70 9.78 33.43
CA GLN A 23 -16.84 10.07 32.29
C GLN A 23 -15.40 10.29 32.72
N LEU A 24 -14.48 9.63 32.03
CA LEU A 24 -13.05 9.75 32.29
C LEU A 24 -12.42 10.80 31.38
N THR A 25 -11.70 11.77 31.96
CA THR A 25 -10.83 12.69 31.23
C THR A 25 -9.39 12.48 31.65
N ILE A 26 -8.51 12.22 30.68
CA ILE A 26 -7.11 11.91 30.93
C ILE A 26 -6.23 13.07 30.49
N PHE A 27 -5.40 13.56 31.42
CA PHE A 27 -4.31 14.47 31.13
C PHE A 27 -3.07 13.64 30.81
N LEU A 28 -2.81 13.44 29.52
CA LEU A 28 -1.72 12.62 29.01
C LEU A 28 -0.45 13.47 28.85
N GLY A 29 0.69 12.99 29.33
CA GLY A 29 1.98 13.64 29.12
C GLY A 29 3.07 12.67 28.68
N ALA A 30 4.08 13.20 28.00
CA ALA A 30 5.22 12.41 27.53
C ALA A 30 6.10 11.90 28.67
N ALA A 31 6.26 12.69 29.73
CA ALA A 31 7.18 12.41 30.83
C ALA A 31 6.74 13.13 32.12
N PRO A 32 7.29 12.73 33.29
CA PRO A 32 7.14 13.49 34.53
C PRO A 32 7.65 14.93 34.37
N GLY A 33 6.92 15.91 34.92
CA GLY A 33 7.36 17.31 34.93
C GLY A 33 6.79 18.21 33.82
N VAL A 34 6.05 17.66 32.84
CA VAL A 34 5.40 18.45 31.77
C VAL A 34 4.23 19.33 32.26
N GLY A 35 3.74 19.12 33.49
CA GLY A 35 2.67 19.94 34.09
C GLY A 35 1.27 19.33 34.13
N LYS A 36 1.12 18.00 33.98
CA LYS A 36 -0.19 17.31 33.98
C LYS A 36 -1.08 17.66 35.18
N THR A 37 -0.57 17.49 36.40
CA THR A 37 -1.31 17.80 37.64
C THR A 37 -1.69 19.27 37.71
N TYR A 38 -0.79 20.17 37.31
CA TYR A 38 -1.05 21.61 37.29
C TYR A 38 -2.20 21.96 36.31
N ALA A 39 -2.18 21.40 35.11
CA ALA A 39 -3.24 21.57 34.11
C ALA A 39 -4.59 21.00 34.60
N MET A 40 -4.58 19.82 35.21
CA MET A 40 -5.76 19.17 35.80
C MET A 40 -6.40 20.06 36.88
N LEU A 41 -5.60 20.56 37.82
CA LEU A 41 -6.09 21.43 38.90
C LEU A 41 -6.60 22.78 38.39
N ASN A 42 -5.93 23.40 37.42
CA ASN A 42 -6.41 24.65 36.82
C ASN A 42 -7.77 24.47 36.15
N ARG A 43 -7.96 23.36 35.42
CA ARG A 43 -9.25 23.04 34.81
C ARG A 43 -10.32 22.76 35.86
N ALA A 44 -9.98 22.03 36.93
CA ALA A 44 -10.87 21.76 38.05
C ALA A 44 -11.34 23.06 38.75
N ARG A 45 -10.44 24.02 38.99
CA ARG A 45 -10.79 25.34 39.54
C ARG A 45 -11.73 26.13 38.63
N GLU A 46 -11.55 26.03 37.32
CA GLU A 46 -12.46 26.65 36.36
C GLU A 46 -13.87 26.05 36.45
N LEU A 47 -13.98 24.72 36.54
CA LEU A 47 -15.27 24.03 36.71
C LEU A 47 -15.93 24.37 38.06
N LYS A 48 -15.15 24.40 39.15
CA LYS A 48 -15.67 24.80 40.46
C LYS A 48 -16.20 26.24 40.46
N ARG A 49 -15.52 27.17 39.77
CA ARG A 49 -16.02 28.55 39.59
C ARG A 49 -17.33 28.62 38.80
N ARG A 50 -17.61 27.63 37.95
CA ARG A 50 -18.88 27.49 37.23
C ARG A 50 -19.96 26.77 38.05
N GLY A 51 -19.68 26.40 39.30
CA GLY A 51 -20.62 25.75 40.21
C GLY A 51 -20.67 24.23 40.09
N ILE A 52 -19.72 23.59 39.39
CA ILE A 52 -19.63 22.12 39.36
C ILE A 52 -19.10 21.62 40.71
N ASP A 53 -19.70 20.55 41.24
CA ASP A 53 -19.25 19.88 42.47
C ASP A 53 -17.97 19.08 42.21
N VAL A 54 -16.82 19.68 42.56
CA VAL A 54 -15.49 19.12 42.33
C VAL A 54 -14.82 18.79 43.66
N VAL A 55 -14.41 17.52 43.79
CA VAL A 55 -13.73 16.99 44.97
C VAL A 55 -12.38 16.40 44.57
N VAL A 56 -11.35 16.66 45.37
CA VAL A 56 -10.02 16.09 45.22
C VAL A 56 -9.98 14.77 45.98
N GLY A 57 -9.87 13.66 45.26
CA GLY A 57 -9.68 12.34 45.84
C GLY A 57 -8.22 12.13 46.24
N ILE A 58 -7.31 12.28 45.29
CA ILE A 58 -5.88 12.29 45.55
C ILE A 58 -5.15 13.13 44.50
N VAL A 59 -4.24 13.98 44.98
CA VAL A 59 -3.34 14.78 44.13
C VAL A 59 -1.94 14.73 44.71
N GLU A 60 -0.96 14.51 43.84
CA GLU A 60 0.46 14.51 44.19
C GLU A 60 1.12 15.81 43.75
N THR A 61 1.40 16.70 44.71
CA THR A 61 2.05 17.98 44.43
C THR A 61 3.55 17.83 44.19
N HIS A 62 4.15 16.73 44.67
CA HIS A 62 5.59 16.44 44.58
C HIS A 62 6.47 17.61 45.06
N GLY A 63 6.04 18.28 46.14
CA GLY A 63 6.77 19.40 46.74
C GLY A 63 6.68 20.73 45.99
N ARG A 64 5.86 20.83 44.93
CA ARG A 64 5.71 22.07 44.14
C ARG A 64 4.71 23.02 44.80
N SER A 65 5.20 24.15 45.32
CA SER A 65 4.38 25.19 45.96
C SER A 65 3.29 25.75 45.03
N GLU A 66 3.62 26.00 43.76
CA GLU A 66 2.67 26.50 42.75
C GLU A 66 1.49 25.54 42.53
N THR A 67 1.76 24.22 42.52
CA THR A 67 0.71 23.19 42.38
C THR A 67 -0.10 23.05 43.67
N ALA A 68 0.56 23.12 44.83
CA ALA A 68 -0.13 23.08 46.13
C ALA A 68 -1.10 24.27 46.30
N ALA A 69 -0.71 25.47 45.86
CA ALA A 69 -1.58 26.65 45.88
C ALA A 69 -2.83 26.49 45.01
N LEU A 70 -2.84 25.58 44.02
CA LEU A 70 -4.04 25.29 43.23
C LEU A 70 -5.05 24.40 43.96
N LEU A 71 -4.65 23.72 45.04
CA LEU A 71 -5.57 22.97 45.90
C LEU A 71 -6.37 23.89 46.83
N GLU A 72 -5.88 25.10 47.10
CA GLU A 72 -6.58 26.08 47.94
C GLU A 72 -7.97 26.39 47.38
N GLY A 73 -8.98 26.21 48.22
CA GLY A 73 -10.38 26.40 47.85
C GLY A 73 -11.02 25.22 47.12
N LEU A 74 -10.33 24.11 46.89
CA LEU A 74 -10.93 22.83 46.48
C LEU A 74 -11.32 22.00 47.73
N GLU A 75 -12.37 21.19 47.63
CA GLU A 75 -12.72 20.23 48.69
C GLU A 75 -11.77 19.03 48.53
N VAL A 76 -11.11 18.59 49.59
CA VAL A 76 -10.12 17.51 49.56
C VAL A 76 -10.55 16.40 50.51
N VAL A 77 -10.69 15.17 49.99
CA VAL A 77 -10.97 14.00 50.82
C VAL A 77 -9.71 13.65 51.60
N PRO A 78 -9.79 13.47 52.94
CA PRO A 78 -8.67 13.00 53.73
C PRO A 78 -8.14 11.66 53.21
N ARG A 79 -6.81 11.53 53.09
CA ARG A 79 -6.17 10.30 52.62
C ARG A 79 -6.37 9.16 53.62
N ALA A 80 -6.65 7.97 53.12
CA ALA A 80 -6.70 6.75 53.91
C ALA A 80 -5.28 6.35 54.36
N LYS A 81 -5.12 6.00 55.64
CA LYS A 81 -3.83 5.59 56.22
C LYS A 81 -3.76 4.06 56.29
N VAL A 82 -2.87 3.46 55.51
CA VAL A 82 -2.70 2.01 55.42
C VAL A 82 -1.37 1.60 56.07
N PRO A 83 -1.38 0.84 57.18
CA PRO A 83 -0.16 0.37 57.82
C PRO A 83 0.46 -0.77 57.01
N TYR A 84 1.72 -0.61 56.58
CA TYR A 84 2.46 -1.62 55.83
C TYR A 84 3.93 -1.68 56.24
N ARG A 85 4.39 -2.87 56.68
CA ARG A 85 5.79 -3.15 57.08
C ARG A 85 6.40 -2.10 58.02
N GLY A 86 5.62 -1.65 59.02
CA GLY A 86 6.07 -0.66 60.01
C GLY A 86 6.10 0.79 59.51
N ARG A 87 5.60 1.06 58.31
CA ARG A 87 5.36 2.42 57.77
C ARG A 87 3.86 2.64 57.59
N THR A 88 3.43 3.89 57.64
CA THR A 88 2.06 4.27 57.24
C THR A 88 2.11 4.81 55.82
N LEU A 89 1.44 4.12 54.90
CA LEU A 89 1.24 4.59 53.54
C LEU A 89 -0.06 5.40 53.49
N GLU A 90 -0.10 6.41 52.63
CA GLU A 90 -1.30 7.20 52.38
C GLU A 90 -1.87 6.84 51.01
N GLU A 91 -3.18 6.62 50.95
CA GLU A 91 -3.89 6.30 49.71
C GLU A 91 -5.16 7.12 49.55
N MET A 92 -5.74 7.08 48.36
CA MET A 92 -7.06 7.63 48.10
C MET A 92 -8.11 6.88 48.92
N ASP A 93 -8.98 7.60 49.64
CA ASP A 93 -10.13 7.01 50.31
C ASP A 93 -11.29 6.85 49.31
N LEU A 94 -11.31 5.69 48.63
CA LEU A 94 -12.31 5.36 47.63
C LEU A 94 -13.73 5.32 48.23
N ASP A 95 -13.88 4.72 49.41
CA ASP A 95 -15.19 4.57 50.06
C ASP A 95 -15.77 5.93 50.46
N ALA A 96 -14.92 6.86 50.94
CA ALA A 96 -15.34 8.23 51.22
C ALA A 96 -15.79 8.97 49.95
N LEU A 97 -15.10 8.80 48.82
CA LEU A 97 -15.52 9.40 47.55
C LEU A 97 -16.85 8.82 47.04
N LEU A 98 -17.01 7.49 47.11
CA LEU A 98 -18.24 6.81 46.72
C LEU A 98 -19.42 7.21 47.60
N ALA A 99 -19.19 7.43 48.89
CA ALA A 99 -20.22 7.93 49.81
C ALA A 99 -20.56 9.41 49.54
N ARG A 100 -19.56 10.24 49.23
CA ARG A 100 -19.73 11.68 48.95
C ARG A 100 -20.41 11.96 47.61
N ARG A 101 -20.27 11.06 46.63
CA ARG A 101 -20.84 11.16 45.26
C ARG A 101 -20.69 12.55 44.62
N PRO A 102 -19.45 13.07 44.47
CA PRO A 102 -19.25 14.33 43.77
C PRO A 102 -19.63 14.21 42.29
N ALA A 103 -19.88 15.34 41.62
CA ALA A 103 -20.04 15.35 40.17
C ALA A 103 -18.71 15.02 39.48
N LEU A 104 -17.59 15.52 40.02
CA LEU A 104 -16.24 15.28 39.50
C LEU A 104 -15.25 14.97 40.63
N ALA A 105 -14.53 13.87 40.51
CA ALA A 105 -13.39 13.51 41.36
C ALA A 105 -12.05 13.72 40.64
N LEU A 106 -11.06 14.34 41.32
CA LEU A 106 -9.68 14.43 40.83
C LEU A 106 -8.84 13.28 41.42
N VAL A 107 -8.24 12.48 40.55
CA VAL A 107 -7.46 11.28 40.93
C VAL A 107 -6.15 11.26 40.15
N ASP A 108 -5.07 11.74 40.76
CA ASP A 108 -3.76 11.79 40.13
C ASP A 108 -3.07 10.40 40.03
N GLU A 109 -2.14 10.28 39.08
CA GLU A 109 -1.32 9.08 38.84
C GLU A 109 -2.11 7.79 38.58
N LEU A 110 -2.80 7.69 37.45
CA LEU A 110 -3.67 6.56 37.08
C LEU A 110 -2.99 5.18 37.17
N ALA A 111 -1.67 5.14 36.91
CA ALA A 111 -0.87 3.91 36.89
C ALA A 111 -0.43 3.41 38.26
N HIS A 112 -0.68 4.19 39.32
CA HIS A 112 -0.19 3.92 40.67
C HIS A 112 -0.61 2.53 41.18
N SER A 113 0.34 1.87 41.85
CA SER A 113 0.10 0.60 42.56
C SER A 113 -0.36 0.90 43.98
N ASN A 114 -1.60 0.54 44.32
CA ASN A 114 -2.16 0.84 45.63
C ASN A 114 -1.44 0.08 46.75
N ALA A 115 -1.46 0.66 47.96
CA ALA A 115 -0.91 0.03 49.15
C ALA A 115 -1.45 -1.41 49.37
N PRO A 116 -0.61 -2.39 49.73
CA PRO A 116 -1.06 -3.75 49.99
C PRO A 116 -2.15 -3.82 51.08
N GLY A 117 -3.23 -4.54 50.79
CA GLY A 117 -4.43 -4.59 51.64
C GLY A 117 -5.53 -3.60 51.25
N SER A 118 -5.28 -2.74 50.25
CA SER A 118 -6.33 -1.94 49.60
C SER A 118 -7.32 -2.83 48.85
N ARG A 119 -8.54 -2.32 48.63
CA ARG A 119 -9.62 -3.05 47.93
C ARG A 119 -9.22 -3.48 46.51
N HIS A 120 -8.47 -2.62 45.82
CA HIS A 120 -7.94 -2.88 44.49
C HIS A 120 -6.43 -2.76 44.48
N GLU A 121 -5.76 -3.51 43.61
CA GLU A 121 -4.30 -3.50 43.47
C GLU A 121 -3.80 -2.25 42.73
N ARG A 122 -4.61 -1.73 41.80
CA ARG A 122 -4.23 -0.61 40.92
C ARG A 122 -5.22 0.53 41.00
N ARG A 123 -4.73 1.76 40.99
CA ARG A 123 -5.58 2.97 41.06
C ARG A 123 -6.57 3.10 39.89
N TRP A 124 -6.22 2.61 38.71
CA TRP A 124 -7.15 2.59 37.58
C TRP A 124 -8.41 1.74 37.85
N GLN A 125 -8.33 0.76 38.75
CA GLN A 125 -9.49 -0.05 39.17
C GLN A 125 -10.39 0.76 40.11
N ASP A 126 -9.82 1.54 41.03
CA ASP A 126 -10.60 2.48 41.86
C ASP A 126 -11.31 3.52 40.99
N VAL A 127 -10.60 4.05 39.98
CA VAL A 127 -11.18 4.97 38.99
C VAL A 127 -12.32 4.28 38.23
N ALA A 128 -12.15 3.02 37.82
CA ALA A 128 -13.21 2.27 37.16
C ALA A 128 -14.47 2.15 38.05
N GLU A 129 -14.31 1.89 39.35
CA GLU A 129 -15.43 1.84 40.30
C GLU A 129 -16.13 3.21 40.47
N LEU A 130 -15.36 4.30 40.54
CA LEU A 130 -15.93 5.66 40.57
C LEU A 130 -16.79 5.94 39.33
N LEU A 131 -16.29 5.58 38.14
CA LEU A 131 -17.03 5.75 36.88
C LEU A 131 -18.29 4.87 36.86
N GLU A 132 -18.25 3.66 37.40
CA GLU A 132 -19.45 2.79 37.52
C GLU A 132 -20.50 3.35 38.48
N ALA A 133 -20.06 4.10 39.50
CA ALA A 133 -20.95 4.82 40.39
C ALA A 133 -21.55 6.11 39.79
N GLY A 134 -21.18 6.46 38.55
CA GLY A 134 -21.65 7.66 37.86
C GLY A 134 -20.87 8.93 38.20
N ILE A 135 -19.69 8.82 38.80
CA ILE A 135 -18.84 9.96 39.17
C ILE A 135 -17.85 10.22 38.03
N ASP A 136 -17.80 11.44 37.50
CA ASP A 136 -16.79 11.80 36.50
C ASP A 136 -15.41 11.84 37.15
N VAL A 137 -14.36 11.47 36.41
CA VAL A 137 -12.99 11.43 36.94
C VAL A 137 -12.04 12.17 36.02
N TYR A 138 -11.26 13.08 36.62
CA TYR A 138 -10.07 13.65 35.99
C TYR A 138 -8.83 12.97 36.55
N THR A 139 -7.96 12.50 35.66
CA THR A 139 -6.75 11.77 36.07
C THR A 139 -5.55 12.15 35.22
N THR A 140 -4.34 11.84 35.69
CA THR A 140 -3.12 12.07 34.93
C THR A 140 -2.35 10.77 34.69
N ILE A 141 -1.70 10.69 33.53
CA ILE A 141 -0.87 9.55 33.15
C ILE A 141 0.30 10.00 32.27
N ASN A 142 1.45 9.37 32.44
CA ASN A 142 2.55 9.46 31.47
C ASN A 142 2.44 8.34 30.44
N ILE A 143 2.85 8.62 29.20
CA ILE A 143 2.76 7.66 28.09
C ILE A 143 3.46 6.32 28.38
N GLN A 144 4.52 6.36 29.19
CA GLN A 144 5.29 5.18 29.59
C GLN A 144 4.50 4.10 30.35
N HIS A 145 3.37 4.47 30.93
CA HIS A 145 2.55 3.56 31.73
C HIS A 145 1.49 2.83 30.90
N LEU A 146 1.35 3.13 29.61
CA LEU A 146 0.49 2.32 28.74
C LEU A 146 1.09 0.94 28.53
N GLU A 147 0.29 -0.10 28.77
CA GLU A 147 0.73 -1.48 28.67
C GLU A 147 1.20 -1.83 27.25
N SER A 148 0.44 -1.43 26.21
CA SER A 148 0.81 -1.65 24.81
C SER A 148 2.14 -1.02 24.39
N LEU A 149 2.61 0.00 25.10
CA LEU A 149 3.83 0.75 24.78
C LEU A 149 5.04 0.34 25.61
N ASN A 150 4.90 -0.58 26.57
CA ASN A 150 5.94 -0.90 27.54
C ASN A 150 7.26 -1.34 26.85
N ASP A 151 7.18 -2.26 25.89
CA ASP A 151 8.35 -2.76 25.16
C ASP A 151 9.05 -1.68 24.32
N ILE A 152 8.26 -0.76 23.74
CA ILE A 152 8.78 0.35 22.94
C ILE A 152 9.49 1.33 23.85
N VAL A 153 8.88 1.68 24.98
CA VAL A 153 9.44 2.58 25.98
C VAL A 153 10.71 2.01 26.59
N HIS A 154 10.74 0.70 26.88
CA HIS A 154 11.95 0.02 27.35
C HIS A 154 13.09 0.11 26.33
N ARG A 155 12.80 -0.05 25.03
CA ARG A 155 13.80 0.09 23.96
C ARG A 155 14.36 1.50 23.83
N ILE A 156 13.53 2.52 24.08
CA ILE A 156 13.93 3.93 24.04
C ILE A 156 14.75 4.30 25.28
N THR A 157 14.23 3.97 26.46
CA THR A 157 14.75 4.51 27.73
C THR A 157 15.72 3.57 28.44
N GLY A 158 15.74 2.28 28.09
CA GLY A 158 16.45 1.22 28.81
C GLY A 158 15.80 0.81 30.14
N ILE A 159 14.71 1.45 30.55
CA ILE A 159 14.05 1.23 31.85
C ILE A 159 12.77 0.44 31.64
N ARG A 160 12.55 -0.59 32.46
CA ARG A 160 11.27 -1.31 32.48
C ARG A 160 10.30 -0.63 33.43
N VAL A 161 9.07 -0.42 32.96
CA VAL A 161 8.00 0.19 33.74
C VAL A 161 7.13 -0.93 34.31
N SER A 162 7.08 -1.07 35.64
CA SER A 162 6.27 -2.07 36.34
C SER A 162 4.84 -1.62 36.65
N GLU A 163 4.63 -0.30 36.61
CA GLU A 163 3.33 0.32 36.83
C GLU A 163 2.66 0.61 35.50
N THR A 164 1.73 -0.25 35.11
CA THR A 164 1.07 -0.20 33.81
C THR A 164 -0.44 -0.06 33.95
N VAL A 165 -1.03 0.54 32.93
CA VAL A 165 -2.48 0.70 32.75
C VAL A 165 -2.84 -0.02 31.44
N PRO A 166 -3.80 -0.96 31.48
CA PRO A 166 -4.32 -1.59 30.28
C PRO A 166 -4.96 -0.57 29.35
N ASP A 167 -4.75 -0.72 28.05
CA ASP A 167 -5.33 0.16 27.03
C ASP A 167 -6.88 0.20 27.09
N SER A 168 -7.52 -0.88 27.56
CA SER A 168 -8.98 -0.96 27.73
C SER A 168 -9.56 0.03 28.75
N VAL A 169 -8.75 0.56 29.67
CA VAL A 169 -9.17 1.64 30.57
C VAL A 169 -9.54 2.90 29.78
N PHE A 170 -8.91 3.09 28.61
CA PHE A 170 -9.20 4.21 27.72
C PHE A 170 -10.52 4.03 26.97
N ASP A 171 -11.13 2.85 26.94
CA ASP A 171 -12.41 2.64 26.25
C ASP A 171 -13.53 3.49 26.87
N ARG A 172 -13.45 3.77 28.18
CA ARG A 172 -14.41 4.63 28.92
C ARG A 172 -14.07 6.12 28.89
N LEU A 173 -13.07 6.50 28.10
CA LEU A 173 -12.61 7.87 27.98
C LEU A 173 -13.62 8.75 27.24
N ARG A 174 -13.89 9.92 27.80
CA ARG A 174 -14.57 11.03 27.13
C ARG A 174 -13.61 11.92 26.36
N ASP A 175 -12.48 12.29 26.99
CA ASP A 175 -11.53 13.23 26.40
C ASP A 175 -10.08 12.95 26.84
N VAL A 176 -9.13 13.11 25.92
CA VAL A 176 -7.69 13.08 26.19
C VAL A 176 -7.11 14.46 25.94
N ILE A 177 -6.58 15.06 26.99
CA ILE A 177 -5.90 16.35 26.95
C ILE A 177 -4.41 16.10 26.95
N LEU A 178 -3.76 16.34 25.81
CA LEU A 178 -2.31 16.25 25.69
C LEU A 178 -1.65 17.46 26.36
N ILE A 179 -0.82 17.20 27.38
CA ILE A 179 0.02 18.18 28.04
C ILE A 179 1.43 18.05 27.50
N ASP A 180 1.76 18.98 26.59
CA ASP A 180 3.02 18.98 25.86
C ASP A 180 4.00 20.03 26.40
N LEU A 181 5.28 19.66 26.46
CA LEU A 181 6.38 20.54 26.82
C LEU A 181 7.61 20.17 25.97
N PRO A 182 8.31 21.14 25.37
CA PRO A 182 9.53 20.86 24.61
C PRO A 182 10.58 20.12 25.46
N PRO A 183 11.30 19.12 24.91
CA PRO A 183 12.32 18.37 25.66
C PRO A 183 13.38 19.25 26.33
N ARG A 184 13.79 20.34 25.69
CA ARG A 184 14.78 21.29 26.24
C ARG A 184 14.26 21.96 27.52
N GLU A 185 13.02 22.46 27.48
CA GLU A 185 12.39 23.09 28.65
C GLU A 185 12.18 22.08 29.78
N LEU A 186 11.85 20.82 29.46
CA LEU A 186 11.72 19.78 30.48
C LEU A 186 13.06 19.48 31.18
N ILE A 187 14.15 19.42 30.42
CA ILE A 187 15.51 19.25 30.96
C ILE A 187 15.91 20.46 31.81
N GLU A 188 15.60 21.68 31.37
CA GLU A 188 15.84 22.89 32.17
C GLU A 188 15.08 22.84 33.50
N ARG A 189 13.80 22.43 33.47
CA ARG A 189 12.99 22.27 34.69
C ARG A 189 13.58 21.21 35.62
N LEU A 190 14.13 20.13 35.08
CA LEU A 190 14.83 19.11 35.85
C LEU A 190 16.07 19.70 36.54
N HIS A 191 16.92 20.43 35.81
CA HIS A 191 18.12 21.08 36.37
C HIS A 191 17.78 22.15 37.43
N GLN A 192 16.63 22.81 37.29
CA GLN A 192 16.11 23.77 38.27
C GLN A 192 15.48 23.11 39.51
N GLY A 193 15.45 21.77 39.60
CA GLY A 193 14.80 21.05 40.71
C GLY A 193 13.27 21.13 40.70
N LYS A 194 12.66 21.56 39.58
CA LYS A 194 11.19 21.66 39.42
C LYS A 194 10.56 20.32 39.00
N VAL A 195 11.37 19.32 38.68
CA VAL A 195 10.93 17.94 38.41
C VAL A 195 11.42 17.06 39.54
N TYR A 196 10.49 16.40 40.22
CA TYR A 196 10.83 15.47 41.29
C TYR A 196 11.51 14.22 40.71
N VAL A 197 12.63 13.85 41.33
CA VAL A 197 13.43 12.67 41.03
C VAL A 197 13.68 12.00 42.38
N PRO A 198 13.17 10.78 42.62
CA PRO A 198 13.51 10.04 43.83
C PRO A 198 15.04 9.88 43.92
N GLU A 199 15.66 10.23 45.06
CA GLU A 199 17.13 10.21 45.24
C GLU A 199 17.75 8.85 44.91
N GLN A 200 17.00 7.76 45.10
CA GLN A 200 17.42 6.37 44.87
C GLN A 200 17.55 6.01 43.39
N ALA A 201 17.07 6.85 42.46
CA ALA A 201 17.03 6.57 41.02
C ALA A 201 17.77 7.62 40.17
N ALA A 202 18.56 8.52 40.77
CA ALA A 202 19.15 9.67 40.09
C ALA A 202 19.99 9.31 38.84
N GLN A 203 20.80 8.24 38.89
CA GLN A 203 21.60 7.81 37.74
C GLN A 203 20.77 7.21 36.60
N ALA A 204 19.76 6.38 36.90
CA ALA A 204 18.86 5.83 35.89
C ALA A 204 17.99 6.92 35.25
N LEU A 205 17.59 7.92 36.04
CA LEU A 205 16.78 9.04 35.57
C LEU A 205 17.57 9.99 34.65
N GLN A 206 18.89 10.13 34.78
CA GLN A 206 19.70 10.89 33.81
C GLN A 206 19.64 10.28 32.39
N ALA A 207 19.65 8.96 32.27
CA ALA A 207 19.49 8.29 30.98
C ALA A 207 18.06 8.47 30.41
N TYR A 208 17.06 8.45 31.29
CA TYR A 208 15.66 8.70 30.92
C TYR A 208 15.45 10.12 30.37
N PHE A 209 15.97 11.15 31.05
CA PHE A 209 15.81 12.56 30.67
C PHE A 209 16.84 13.04 29.62
N SER A 210 17.16 12.19 28.64
CA SER A 210 17.96 12.61 27.49
C SER A 210 17.10 13.28 26.41
N PRO A 211 17.64 14.24 25.64
CA PRO A 211 16.88 14.91 24.57
C PRO A 211 16.26 13.94 23.55
N SER A 212 16.97 12.86 23.19
CA SER A 212 16.48 11.84 22.26
C SER A 212 15.32 11.04 22.83
N ASN A 213 15.42 10.62 24.09
CA ASN A 213 14.39 9.80 24.73
C ASN A 213 13.11 10.63 24.95
N LEU A 214 13.25 11.86 25.42
CA LEU A 214 12.13 12.77 25.61
C LEU A 214 11.46 13.15 24.27
N ALA A 215 12.23 13.30 23.19
CA ALA A 215 11.66 13.53 21.86
C ALA A 215 10.83 12.32 21.38
N ALA A 216 11.33 11.10 21.56
CA ALA A 216 10.62 9.89 21.19
C ALA A 216 9.36 9.67 22.07
N LEU A 217 9.44 9.90 23.38
CA LEU A 217 8.28 9.82 24.27
C LEU A 217 7.22 10.89 23.94
N ARG A 218 7.66 12.09 23.54
CA ARG A 218 6.76 13.16 23.07
C ARG A 218 6.03 12.77 21.79
N GLU A 219 6.75 12.17 20.84
CA GLU A 219 6.15 11.64 19.61
C GLU A 219 5.12 10.54 19.92
N LEU A 220 5.45 9.57 20.78
CA LEU A 220 4.52 8.53 21.22
C LEU A 220 3.27 9.11 21.89
N ALA A 221 3.42 10.14 22.73
CA ALA A 221 2.30 10.80 23.38
C ALA A 221 1.37 11.50 22.37
N MET A 222 1.96 12.19 21.38
CA MET A 222 1.19 12.83 20.30
C MET A 222 0.46 11.81 19.42
N GLN A 223 1.14 10.73 19.03
CA GLN A 223 0.53 9.65 18.23
C GLN A 223 -0.63 9.01 18.99
N THR A 224 -0.45 8.70 20.27
CA THR A 224 -1.47 8.08 21.10
C THR A 224 -2.69 8.99 21.30
N ALA A 225 -2.47 10.30 21.53
CA ALA A 225 -3.56 11.27 21.60
C ALA A 225 -4.32 11.34 20.27
N ALA A 226 -3.61 11.40 19.14
CA ALA A 226 -4.22 11.42 17.81
C ALA A 226 -5.04 10.15 17.53
N ASP A 227 -4.55 8.99 17.94
CA ASP A 227 -5.23 7.69 17.75
C ASP A 227 -6.51 7.58 18.51
N ARG A 228 -6.51 8.13 19.73
CA ARG A 228 -7.71 8.11 20.55
C ARG A 228 -8.77 9.05 19.99
N VAL A 229 -8.40 10.23 19.52
CA VAL A 229 -9.32 11.17 18.86
C VAL A 229 -9.90 10.57 17.58
N ASP A 230 -9.07 9.93 16.75
CA ASP A 230 -9.53 9.27 15.52
C ASP A 230 -10.48 8.09 15.82
N SER A 231 -10.22 7.33 16.87
CA SER A 231 -11.07 6.21 17.29
C SER A 231 -12.44 6.68 17.80
N ASP A 232 -12.49 7.73 18.62
CA ASP A 232 -13.75 8.28 19.13
C ASP A 232 -14.60 8.91 18.01
N LEU A 233 -13.97 9.59 17.05
CA LEU A 233 -14.65 10.11 15.86
C LEU A 233 -15.27 8.99 15.02
N ARG A 234 -14.57 7.86 14.85
CA ARG A 234 -15.12 6.69 14.13
C ARG A 234 -16.32 6.11 14.85
N GLU A 235 -16.24 5.93 16.17
CA GLU A 235 -17.32 5.32 16.95
C GLU A 235 -18.58 6.19 16.96
N SER A 236 -18.42 7.52 17.16
CA SER A 236 -19.53 8.47 17.11
C SER A 236 -20.20 8.53 15.73
N GLN A 237 -19.42 8.42 14.64
CA GLN A 237 -19.97 8.37 13.29
C GLN A 237 -20.68 7.05 13.00
N ALA A 238 -20.14 5.92 13.48
CA ALA A 238 -20.76 4.61 13.35
C ALA A 238 -22.12 4.55 14.06
N ALA A 239 -22.22 5.09 15.28
CA ALA A 239 -23.50 5.20 16.00
C ALA A 239 -24.55 6.02 15.23
N ARG A 240 -24.11 7.07 14.53
CA ARG A 240 -24.95 7.91 13.65
C ARG A 240 -25.22 7.30 12.26
N GLY A 241 -24.68 6.11 11.95
CA GLY A 241 -24.84 5.46 10.66
C GLY A 241 -24.16 6.21 9.50
N LEU A 242 -23.17 7.05 9.79
CA LEU A 242 -22.41 7.79 8.78
C LEU A 242 -21.18 6.98 8.35
N PRO A 243 -20.80 7.00 7.06
CA PRO A 243 -19.58 6.35 6.60
C PRO A 243 -18.36 6.98 7.28
N GLY A 244 -17.57 6.16 7.98
CA GLY A 244 -16.45 6.60 8.81
C GLY A 244 -15.40 7.38 8.01
N MET A 245 -15.21 8.66 8.33
CA MET A 245 -14.05 9.43 7.90
C MET A 245 -12.86 9.08 8.79
N SER A 246 -12.07 8.11 8.35
CA SER A 246 -10.79 7.77 8.96
C SER A 246 -9.78 8.91 8.73
N LEU A 247 -9.28 9.57 9.79
CA LEU A 247 -8.18 10.54 9.66
C LEU A 247 -6.86 9.84 9.29
N ARG A 248 -6.68 8.57 9.74
CA ARG A 248 -5.58 7.71 9.29
C ARG A 248 -5.84 7.16 7.88
N ARG A 249 -4.95 7.50 6.95
CA ARG A 249 -5.05 7.17 5.53
C ARG A 249 -4.70 5.70 5.23
N ARG A 250 -5.58 4.73 5.49
CA ARG A 250 -5.29 3.31 5.20
C ARG A 250 -5.07 3.04 3.70
N VAL A 251 -4.09 2.19 3.38
CA VAL A 251 -3.74 1.78 2.01
C VAL A 251 -4.17 0.34 1.76
N ILE A 252 -4.94 0.10 0.70
CA ILE A 252 -5.26 -1.25 0.24
C ILE A 252 -4.40 -1.58 -0.98
N VAL A 253 -3.92 -2.81 -1.08
CA VAL A 253 -3.36 -3.36 -2.31
C VAL A 253 -4.15 -4.57 -2.78
N ALA A 254 -4.70 -4.49 -3.99
CA ALA A 254 -5.40 -5.61 -4.60
C ALA A 254 -4.41 -6.48 -5.39
N VAL A 255 -4.42 -7.79 -5.12
CA VAL A 255 -3.60 -8.80 -5.80
C VAL A 255 -4.46 -9.89 -6.43
N ASP A 256 -4.08 -10.32 -7.63
CA ASP A 256 -4.84 -11.25 -8.48
C ASP A 256 -4.11 -12.58 -8.75
N GLY A 257 -2.86 -12.74 -8.30
CA GLY A 257 -2.08 -13.97 -8.52
C GLY A 257 -1.61 -14.16 -9.97
N HIS A 258 -1.53 -13.08 -10.77
CA HIS A 258 -1.15 -13.15 -12.19
C HIS A 258 0.24 -12.58 -12.51
N GLY A 259 1.23 -12.93 -11.69
CA GLY A 259 2.66 -12.65 -11.87
C GLY A 259 3.13 -11.29 -11.38
N GLN A 260 2.29 -10.53 -10.67
CA GLN A 260 2.64 -9.18 -10.17
C GLN A 260 2.41 -9.01 -8.68
N SER A 261 1.83 -10.01 -8.00
CA SER A 261 1.29 -9.87 -6.65
C SER A 261 2.35 -9.47 -5.63
N GLU A 262 3.50 -10.15 -5.64
CA GLU A 262 4.61 -9.85 -4.72
C GLU A 262 5.19 -8.44 -4.93
N TYR A 263 5.30 -8.00 -6.18
CA TYR A 263 5.81 -6.67 -6.50
C TYR A 263 4.84 -5.58 -6.02
N LEU A 264 3.54 -5.79 -6.22
CA LEU A 264 2.50 -4.88 -5.76
C LEU A 264 2.51 -4.74 -4.24
N VAL A 265 2.63 -5.85 -3.51
CA VAL A 265 2.76 -5.86 -2.05
C VAL A 265 3.97 -5.03 -1.60
N ARG A 266 5.13 -5.17 -2.25
CA ARG A 266 6.32 -4.36 -1.93
C ARG A 266 6.15 -2.87 -2.27
N VAL A 267 5.41 -2.54 -3.33
CA VAL A 267 5.11 -1.15 -3.67
C VAL A 267 4.14 -0.54 -2.67
N ALA A 268 3.10 -1.28 -2.28
CA ALA A 268 2.14 -0.88 -1.27
C ALA A 268 2.81 -0.62 0.08
N ARG A 269 3.71 -1.50 0.52
CA ARG A 269 4.50 -1.29 1.75
C ARG A 269 5.31 0.01 1.73
N ARG A 270 5.94 0.37 0.61
CA ARG A 270 6.64 1.66 0.46
C ARG A 270 5.70 2.86 0.41
N LEU A 271 4.48 2.67 -0.09
CA LEU A 271 3.48 3.72 -0.16
C LEU A 271 2.89 3.99 1.23
N ALA A 272 2.60 2.92 1.96
CA ALA A 272 2.11 2.91 3.34
C ALA A 272 3.10 3.58 4.30
N GLU A 273 4.39 3.21 4.21
CA GLU A 273 5.45 3.81 5.03
C GLU A 273 5.61 5.31 4.83
N ARG A 274 5.57 5.77 3.58
CA ARG A 274 5.64 7.21 3.28
C ARG A 274 4.43 7.99 3.79
N ARG A 275 3.33 7.31 4.09
CA ARG A 275 2.08 7.89 4.58
C ARG A 275 1.84 7.65 6.07
N ASP A 276 2.76 6.96 6.74
CA ASP A 276 2.56 6.43 8.10
C ASP A 276 1.18 5.76 8.26
N ALA A 277 0.86 4.91 7.30
CA ALA A 277 -0.48 4.36 7.11
C ALA A 277 -0.51 2.85 7.34
N PRO A 278 -1.53 2.32 8.04
CA PRO A 278 -1.79 0.89 8.02
C PRO A 278 -2.14 0.46 6.60
N TRP A 279 -1.82 -0.79 6.26
CA TRP A 279 -2.06 -1.30 4.92
C TRP A 279 -2.46 -2.76 4.91
N THR A 280 -3.25 -3.12 3.90
CA THR A 280 -3.84 -4.45 3.80
C THR A 280 -3.71 -4.98 2.37
N ALA A 281 -3.20 -6.20 2.22
CA ALA A 281 -3.22 -6.93 0.96
C ALA A 281 -4.53 -7.71 0.83
N VAL A 282 -5.25 -7.49 -0.26
CA VAL A 282 -6.56 -8.11 -0.50
C VAL A 282 -6.58 -8.87 -1.82
N THR A 283 -7.28 -10.00 -1.84
CA THR A 283 -7.63 -10.70 -3.09
C THR A 283 -9.13 -10.91 -3.14
N VAL A 284 -9.73 -10.83 -4.32
CA VAL A 284 -11.17 -11.07 -4.50
C VAL A 284 -11.37 -12.40 -5.20
N ARG A 285 -12.04 -13.34 -4.54
CA ARG A 285 -12.46 -14.62 -5.11
C ARG A 285 -13.85 -14.47 -5.72
N GLY A 286 -13.90 -14.49 -7.06
CA GLY A 286 -15.12 -14.84 -7.80
C GLY A 286 -15.38 -16.34 -7.67
N GLY A 287 -16.61 -16.82 -7.86
CA GLY A 287 -17.03 -18.21 -7.59
C GLY A 287 -16.31 -19.35 -8.34
N ARG A 288 -15.18 -19.09 -9.00
CA ARG A 288 -14.30 -20.06 -9.65
C ARG A 288 -13.05 -20.24 -8.80
N MET A 289 -12.68 -21.50 -8.50
CA MET A 289 -11.43 -21.79 -7.80
C MET A 289 -10.23 -21.30 -8.64
N PRO A 290 -9.25 -20.61 -8.03
CA PRO A 290 -7.99 -20.28 -8.69
C PRO A 290 -7.23 -21.58 -9.04
N ASP A 291 -6.42 -21.53 -10.09
CA ASP A 291 -5.48 -22.60 -10.39
C ASP A 291 -4.38 -22.68 -9.32
N ASP A 292 -3.70 -23.83 -9.24
CA ASP A 292 -2.67 -24.08 -8.21
C ASP A 292 -1.55 -23.05 -8.27
N ASP A 293 -1.13 -22.63 -9.47
CA ASP A 293 -0.09 -21.62 -9.67
C ASP A 293 -0.50 -20.24 -9.11
N THR A 294 -1.73 -19.81 -9.40
CA THR A 294 -2.32 -18.55 -8.89
C THR A 294 -2.46 -18.60 -7.38
N GLN A 295 -2.90 -19.74 -6.83
CA GLN A 295 -3.04 -19.91 -5.39
C GLN A 295 -1.69 -19.83 -4.68
N ILE A 296 -0.65 -20.50 -5.21
CA ILE A 296 0.72 -20.41 -4.69
C ILE A 296 1.24 -18.96 -4.71
N GLU A 297 1.00 -18.21 -5.79
CA GLU A 297 1.43 -16.81 -5.87
C GLU A 297 0.70 -15.92 -4.84
N LEU A 298 -0.61 -16.09 -4.69
CA LEU A 298 -1.40 -15.35 -3.69
C LEU A 298 -0.90 -15.64 -2.26
N ASP A 299 -0.61 -16.90 -1.96
CA ASP A 299 -0.10 -17.31 -0.65
C ASP A 299 1.29 -16.71 -0.38
N ARG A 300 2.18 -16.66 -1.38
CA ARG A 300 3.46 -15.94 -1.28
C ARG A 300 3.27 -14.45 -1.07
N ALA A 301 2.37 -13.81 -1.81
CA ALA A 301 2.09 -12.39 -1.67
C ALA A 301 1.56 -12.05 -0.27
N PHE A 302 0.67 -12.88 0.28
CA PHE A 302 0.17 -12.75 1.66
C PHE A 302 1.23 -13.02 2.71
N ALA A 303 2.09 -14.02 2.50
CA ALA A 303 3.22 -14.27 3.39
C ALA A 303 4.17 -13.06 3.44
N ILE A 304 4.45 -12.43 2.29
CA ILE A 304 5.25 -11.20 2.22
C ILE A 304 4.53 -10.05 2.92
N ALA A 305 3.22 -9.89 2.72
CA ALA A 305 2.45 -8.83 3.36
C ALA A 305 2.53 -8.91 4.89
N ARG A 306 2.30 -10.10 5.46
CA ARG A 306 2.42 -10.34 6.91
C ARG A 306 3.83 -10.08 7.43
N ARG A 307 4.87 -10.56 6.73
CA ARG A 307 6.28 -10.30 7.10
C ARG A 307 6.65 -8.82 7.09
N LEU A 308 5.99 -8.03 6.24
CA LEU A 308 6.22 -6.58 6.11
C LEU A 308 5.29 -5.75 7.01
N GLY A 309 4.54 -6.39 7.92
CA GLY A 309 3.63 -5.73 8.87
C GLY A 309 2.33 -5.22 8.24
N GLY A 310 1.87 -5.84 7.14
CA GLY A 310 0.56 -5.57 6.53
C GLY A 310 -0.45 -6.68 6.82
N ASP A 311 -1.71 -6.29 6.94
CA ASP A 311 -2.83 -7.23 7.10
C ASP A 311 -3.11 -7.97 5.77
N THR A 312 -3.79 -9.11 5.84
CA THR A 312 -4.22 -9.87 4.65
C THR A 312 -5.70 -10.22 4.74
N ALA A 313 -6.47 -9.99 3.67
CA ALA A 313 -7.88 -10.37 3.61
C ALA A 313 -8.26 -11.03 2.27
N VAL A 314 -9.14 -12.04 2.35
CA VAL A 314 -9.75 -12.67 1.19
C VAL A 314 -11.20 -12.21 1.11
N LEU A 315 -11.55 -11.56 0.01
CA LEU A 315 -12.89 -11.03 -0.24
C LEU A 315 -13.65 -11.99 -1.15
N HIS A 316 -14.96 -12.11 -0.92
CA HIS A 316 -15.84 -12.95 -1.73
C HIS A 316 -16.88 -12.08 -2.44
N GLY A 317 -16.98 -12.19 -3.76
CA GLY A 317 -17.95 -11.42 -4.53
C GLY A 317 -17.97 -11.78 -6.01
N ALA A 318 -19.17 -11.75 -6.61
CA ALA A 318 -19.35 -11.98 -8.04
C ALA A 318 -18.74 -10.86 -8.90
N ASN A 319 -18.74 -9.62 -8.38
CA ASN A 319 -18.08 -8.48 -8.98
C ASN A 319 -16.86 -8.06 -8.14
N ILE A 320 -15.68 -8.11 -8.76
CA ILE A 320 -14.40 -7.74 -8.14
C ILE A 320 -14.40 -6.28 -7.68
N VAL A 321 -14.96 -5.38 -8.48
CA VAL A 321 -14.96 -3.94 -8.21
C VAL A 321 -15.81 -3.64 -6.97
N ASP A 322 -17.02 -4.20 -6.92
CA ASP A 322 -17.95 -3.92 -5.84
C ASP A 322 -17.42 -4.51 -4.52
N ALA A 323 -16.92 -5.75 -4.53
CA ALA A 323 -16.31 -6.36 -3.34
C ALA A 323 -15.10 -5.57 -2.82
N LEU A 324 -14.26 -5.05 -3.72
CA LEU A 324 -13.09 -4.25 -3.36
C LEU A 324 -13.49 -2.88 -2.80
N LEU A 325 -14.44 -2.19 -3.43
CA LEU A 325 -14.92 -0.88 -2.97
C LEU A 325 -15.70 -0.97 -1.66
N ASP A 326 -16.52 -2.01 -1.47
CA ASP A 326 -17.22 -2.25 -0.21
C ASP A 326 -16.23 -2.50 0.94
N TYR A 327 -15.17 -3.27 0.68
CA TYR A 327 -14.11 -3.46 1.66
C TYR A 327 -13.31 -2.18 1.91
N ALA A 328 -13.02 -1.39 0.87
CA ALA A 328 -12.34 -0.10 1.00
C ALA A 328 -13.15 0.89 1.85
N ALA A 329 -14.48 0.93 1.69
CA ALA A 329 -15.37 1.76 2.47
C ALA A 329 -15.38 1.32 3.96
N ARG A 330 -15.56 0.03 4.23
CA ARG A 330 -15.59 -0.51 5.60
C ARG A 330 -14.27 -0.38 6.34
N SER A 331 -13.15 -0.57 5.66
CA SER A 331 -11.81 -0.49 6.28
C SER A 331 -11.29 0.95 6.42
N GLY A 332 -12.04 1.96 5.98
CA GLY A 332 -11.61 3.36 6.00
C GLY A 332 -10.40 3.61 5.10
N ALA A 333 -10.27 2.88 4.00
CA ALA A 333 -9.18 3.05 3.07
C ALA A 333 -9.29 4.40 2.35
N THR A 334 -8.16 5.04 2.11
CA THR A 334 -8.08 6.31 1.36
C THR A 334 -7.33 6.15 0.05
N ALA A 335 -6.52 5.10 -0.07
CA ALA A 335 -5.77 4.78 -1.27
C ALA A 335 -5.91 3.30 -1.63
N ILE A 336 -6.06 3.04 -2.93
CA ILE A 336 -6.14 1.70 -3.51
C ILE A 336 -5.00 1.53 -4.52
N VAL A 337 -4.13 0.57 -4.26
CA VAL A 337 -3.01 0.18 -5.13
C VAL A 337 -3.45 -0.99 -6.00
N LEU A 338 -3.34 -0.81 -7.31
CA LEU A 338 -3.76 -1.78 -8.31
C LEU A 338 -2.62 -2.10 -9.27
N GLY A 339 -2.51 -3.36 -9.67
CA GLY A 339 -1.69 -3.74 -10.83
C GLY A 339 -2.32 -3.27 -12.13
N ARG A 340 -1.48 -3.01 -13.14
CA ARG A 340 -1.99 -2.82 -14.50
C ARG A 340 -2.49 -4.16 -15.04
N THR A 341 -3.81 -4.31 -15.16
CA THR A 341 -4.44 -5.52 -15.68
C THR A 341 -4.05 -5.75 -17.15
N ARG A 342 -3.69 -7.00 -17.51
CA ARG A 342 -3.37 -7.44 -18.88
C ARG A 342 -4.61 -7.54 -19.75
N GLU A 343 -5.23 -6.41 -20.07
CA GLU A 343 -6.47 -6.44 -20.86
C GLU A 343 -6.23 -6.44 -22.38
N ARG A 344 -7.09 -7.18 -23.09
CA ARG A 344 -7.14 -7.24 -24.55
C ARG A 344 -7.40 -5.83 -25.12
N PRO A 345 -6.75 -5.42 -26.23
CA PRO A 345 -6.87 -4.07 -26.78
C PRO A 345 -8.31 -3.66 -27.15
N ILE A 346 -9.19 -4.62 -27.44
CA ILE A 346 -10.61 -4.39 -27.75
C ILE A 346 -11.40 -3.99 -26.48
N ALA A 347 -11.09 -4.55 -25.30
CA ALA A 347 -11.76 -4.18 -24.05
C ALA A 347 -11.49 -2.72 -23.63
N ARG A 348 -10.31 -2.19 -23.99
CA ARG A 348 -9.93 -0.78 -23.79
C ARG A 348 -10.72 0.19 -24.67
N MET A 349 -11.19 -0.25 -25.84
CA MET A 349 -11.96 0.59 -26.78
C MET A 349 -13.41 0.81 -26.32
N PHE A 350 -13.94 -0.07 -25.46
CA PHE A 350 -15.31 -0.02 -24.95
C PHE A 350 -15.41 0.40 -23.46
N ASN A 351 -14.37 0.99 -22.86
CA ASN A 351 -14.35 1.49 -21.46
C ASN A 351 -14.77 0.47 -20.38
N ARG A 352 -14.63 -0.84 -20.61
CA ARG A 352 -15.07 -1.90 -19.68
C ARG A 352 -13.95 -2.48 -18.81
N THR A 353 -12.86 -1.73 -18.60
CA THR A 353 -11.70 -2.24 -17.86
C THR A 353 -11.94 -2.21 -16.35
N LEU A 354 -11.39 -3.16 -15.59
CA LEU A 354 -11.54 -3.21 -14.12
C LEU A 354 -11.04 -1.91 -13.47
N THR A 355 -9.89 -1.43 -13.93
CA THR A 355 -9.28 -0.18 -13.45
C THR A 355 -10.18 1.03 -13.71
N GLN A 356 -10.85 1.08 -14.86
CA GLN A 356 -11.70 2.22 -15.22
C GLN A 356 -13.04 2.20 -14.50
N GLN A 357 -13.59 1.01 -14.21
CA GLN A 357 -14.75 0.87 -13.32
C GLN A 357 -14.42 1.34 -11.90
N ILE A 358 -13.23 1.03 -11.38
CA ILE A 358 -12.77 1.51 -10.07
C ILE A 358 -12.57 3.03 -10.09
N ILE A 359 -12.01 3.60 -11.16
CA ILE A 359 -11.87 5.07 -11.31
C ILE A 359 -13.24 5.76 -11.36
N GLN A 360 -14.22 5.19 -12.07
CA GLN A 360 -15.56 5.77 -12.19
C GLN A 360 -16.38 5.66 -10.89
N ARG A 361 -16.33 4.52 -10.20
CA ARG A 361 -17.13 4.25 -8.99
C ARG A 361 -16.43 4.65 -7.69
N GLY A 362 -15.10 4.71 -7.69
CA GLY A 362 -14.26 5.00 -6.53
C GLY A 362 -13.56 6.35 -6.61
N ALA A 363 -14.21 7.38 -7.18
CA ALA A 363 -13.62 8.70 -7.42
C ALA A 363 -13.10 9.41 -6.15
N HIS A 364 -13.60 9.01 -4.97
CA HIS A 364 -13.17 9.51 -3.66
C HIS A 364 -11.91 8.82 -3.10
N TYR A 365 -11.39 7.77 -3.74
CA TYR A 365 -10.15 7.11 -3.36
C TYR A 365 -8.97 7.55 -4.23
N GLU A 366 -7.78 7.64 -3.64
CA GLU A 366 -6.54 7.78 -4.39
C GLU A 366 -6.19 6.44 -5.05
N ILE A 367 -6.30 6.36 -6.37
CA ILE A 367 -6.02 5.12 -7.11
C ILE A 367 -4.61 5.16 -7.67
N THR A 368 -3.73 4.29 -7.16
CA THR A 368 -2.35 4.15 -7.66
C THR A 368 -2.23 2.92 -8.54
N ILE A 369 -2.00 3.12 -9.84
CA ILE A 369 -1.82 2.04 -10.81
C ILE A 369 -0.33 1.77 -10.99
N VAL A 370 0.10 0.55 -10.64
CA VAL A 370 1.49 0.13 -10.69
C VAL A 370 1.70 -0.79 -11.89
N SER A 371 2.68 -0.46 -12.73
CA SER A 371 3.13 -1.35 -13.81
C SER A 371 4.42 -2.05 -13.41
N THR A 372 4.51 -3.35 -13.68
CA THR A 372 5.74 -4.12 -13.43
C THR A 372 6.91 -3.66 -14.30
N PRO A 373 8.16 -3.81 -13.82
CA PRO A 373 9.37 -3.54 -14.59
C PRO A 373 9.42 -4.29 -15.93
N GLU A 374 8.91 -5.52 -15.98
CA GLU A 374 8.87 -6.35 -17.18
C GLU A 374 7.97 -5.79 -18.28
N GLU A 375 6.80 -5.27 -17.92
CA GLU A 375 5.89 -4.63 -18.89
C GLU A 375 6.45 -3.32 -19.40
N ARG A 376 7.14 -2.54 -18.55
CA ARG A 376 7.88 -1.35 -19.00
C ARG A 376 9.01 -1.73 -19.96
N ALA A 377 9.73 -2.82 -19.69
CA ALA A 377 10.77 -3.32 -20.57
C ALA A 377 10.21 -3.82 -21.91
N ARG A 378 9.08 -4.54 -21.91
CA ARG A 378 8.37 -4.98 -23.13
C ARG A 378 7.84 -3.80 -23.95
N ALA A 379 7.22 -2.81 -23.31
CA ALA A 379 6.74 -1.60 -23.98
C ALA A 379 7.89 -0.78 -24.60
N ARG A 380 9.01 -0.61 -23.88
CA ARG A 380 10.21 0.03 -24.40
C ARG A 380 10.82 -0.75 -25.57
N ARG A 381 10.86 -2.09 -25.51
CA ARG A 381 11.31 -2.96 -26.62
C ARG A 381 10.38 -2.88 -27.83
N ALA A 382 9.07 -2.74 -27.64
CA ALA A 382 8.10 -2.55 -28.70
C ALA A 382 8.27 -1.19 -29.40
N LEU A 383 8.46 -0.10 -28.63
CA LEU A 383 8.74 1.23 -29.19
C LEU A 383 10.06 1.26 -29.96
N LYS A 384 11.10 0.59 -29.44
CA LYS A 384 12.43 0.51 -30.09
C LYS A 384 12.41 -0.30 -31.40
N ARG A 385 11.39 -1.16 -31.62
CA ARG A 385 11.19 -1.87 -32.90
C ARG A 385 10.48 -1.04 -33.97
N ILE A 386 9.76 0.02 -33.59
CA ILE A 386 9.10 0.93 -34.53
C ILE A 386 10.12 1.87 -35.18
N GLY A 387 11.21 2.20 -34.48
CA GLY A 387 12.33 3.00 -35.00
C GLY A 387 13.37 2.21 -35.79
N GLY A 388 12.95 1.34 -36.71
CA GLY A 388 13.88 0.76 -37.67
C GLY A 388 14.44 1.87 -38.56
N ARG A 389 15.76 2.10 -38.52
CA ARG A 389 16.47 3.04 -39.42
C ARG A 389 15.96 2.82 -40.85
N ILE A 390 15.48 3.89 -41.49
CA ILE A 390 15.12 3.90 -42.91
C ILE A 390 16.35 3.41 -43.68
N SER A 391 16.25 2.25 -44.31
CA SER A 391 17.35 1.71 -45.10
C SER A 391 17.36 2.41 -46.46
N GLY A 392 18.53 2.78 -47.00
CA GLY A 392 18.62 3.45 -48.31
C GLY A 392 17.99 2.62 -49.44
N SER A 393 17.97 1.29 -49.32
CA SER A 393 17.28 0.40 -50.25
C SER A 393 15.74 0.51 -50.21
N ASP A 394 15.17 0.81 -49.03
CA ASP A 394 13.72 1.02 -48.87
C ASP A 394 13.26 2.28 -49.62
N VAL A 395 14.09 3.33 -49.61
CA VAL A 395 13.84 4.58 -50.36
C VAL A 395 13.98 4.35 -51.86
N GLY A 396 15.02 3.62 -52.29
CA GLY A 396 15.25 3.33 -53.71
C GLY A 396 14.10 2.56 -54.36
N ILE A 397 13.60 1.50 -53.72
CA ILE A 397 12.47 0.71 -54.25
C ILE A 397 11.20 1.55 -54.33
N ALA A 398 10.93 2.38 -53.32
CA ALA A 398 9.78 3.28 -53.31
C ALA A 398 9.85 4.33 -54.42
N ALA A 399 11.02 4.91 -54.67
CA ALA A 399 11.25 5.88 -55.72
C ALA A 399 11.09 5.27 -57.12
N ILE A 400 11.63 4.07 -57.36
CA ILE A 400 11.47 3.35 -58.63
C ILE A 400 9.99 3.05 -58.88
N ALA A 401 9.27 2.55 -57.88
CA ALA A 401 7.84 2.24 -58.03
C ALA A 401 7.01 3.49 -58.34
N ALA A 402 7.27 4.61 -57.68
CA ALA A 402 6.61 5.89 -57.95
C ALA A 402 6.95 6.42 -59.36
N GLY A 403 8.21 6.31 -59.79
CA GLY A 403 8.66 6.68 -61.14
C GLY A 403 8.00 5.85 -62.24
N CYS A 404 7.97 4.52 -62.07
CA CYS A 404 7.28 3.61 -63.00
C CYS A 404 5.78 3.89 -63.05
N ALA A 405 5.12 4.12 -61.91
CA ALA A 405 3.70 4.47 -61.87
C ALA A 405 3.41 5.80 -62.58
N THR A 406 4.28 6.80 -62.42
CA THR A 406 4.18 8.10 -63.09
C THR A 406 4.37 7.96 -64.60
N GLY A 407 5.39 7.23 -65.05
CA GLY A 407 5.62 6.99 -66.48
C GLY A 407 4.49 6.20 -67.14
N LEU A 408 3.99 5.15 -66.47
CA LEU A 408 2.86 4.35 -66.95
C LEU A 408 1.56 5.18 -66.96
N GLY A 409 1.35 6.01 -65.93
CA GLY A 409 0.23 6.94 -65.86
C GLY A 409 0.22 7.91 -67.04
N GLY A 410 1.35 8.54 -67.36
CA GLY A 410 1.46 9.46 -68.50
C GLY A 410 1.30 8.77 -69.85
N LEU A 411 1.74 7.52 -69.98
CA LEU A 411 1.51 6.72 -71.19
C LEU A 411 0.02 6.39 -71.37
N LEU A 412 -0.64 5.95 -70.31
CA LEU A 412 -2.08 5.63 -70.32
C LEU A 412 -2.94 6.87 -70.54
N GLU A 413 -2.55 8.02 -69.99
CA GLU A 413 -3.21 9.29 -70.26
C GLU A 413 -3.16 9.64 -71.76
N ARG A 414 -1.96 9.50 -72.37
CA ARG A 414 -1.74 9.84 -73.77
C ARG A 414 -2.42 8.89 -74.76
N PHE A 415 -2.49 7.61 -74.45
CA PHE A 415 -2.97 6.58 -75.38
C PHE A 415 -4.38 6.05 -75.07
N ALA A 416 -4.81 6.04 -73.82
CA ALA A 416 -6.07 5.42 -73.39
C ALA A 416 -7.13 6.43 -72.91
N GLY A 417 -6.78 7.71 -72.71
CA GLY A 417 -7.73 8.76 -72.35
C GLY A 417 -8.46 8.54 -71.02
N LEU A 418 -7.85 7.79 -70.09
CA LEU A 418 -8.44 7.50 -68.79
C LEU A 418 -8.45 8.76 -67.91
N GLU A 419 -9.62 9.15 -67.41
CA GLU A 419 -9.78 10.31 -66.51
C GLU A 419 -9.25 10.05 -65.10
N ASP A 420 -9.29 8.80 -64.61
CA ASP A 420 -8.83 8.45 -63.26
C ASP A 420 -7.63 7.48 -63.30
N LEU A 421 -6.44 8.04 -63.16
CA LEU A 421 -5.17 7.30 -63.12
C LEU A 421 -4.78 6.85 -61.69
N SER A 422 -5.61 7.11 -60.67
CA SER A 422 -5.29 6.78 -59.26
C SER A 422 -5.08 5.28 -59.03
N MET A 423 -5.78 4.43 -59.79
CA MET A 423 -5.64 2.97 -59.71
C MET A 423 -4.22 2.48 -60.01
N VAL A 424 -3.51 3.10 -60.96
CA VAL A 424 -2.14 2.72 -61.34
C VAL A 424 -1.18 2.90 -60.16
N PHE A 425 -1.32 4.01 -59.45
CA PHE A 425 -0.51 4.33 -58.28
C PHE A 425 -0.89 3.47 -57.07
N ILE A 426 -2.17 3.17 -56.87
CA ILE A 426 -2.62 2.24 -55.81
C ILE A 426 -2.01 0.86 -56.03
N VAL A 427 -2.02 0.34 -57.26
CA VAL A 427 -1.39 -0.95 -57.60
C VAL A 427 0.10 -0.94 -57.31
N ALA A 428 0.81 0.13 -57.67
CA ALA A 428 2.24 0.28 -57.36
C ALA A 428 2.51 0.24 -55.85
N VAL A 429 1.72 0.96 -55.05
CA VAL A 429 1.83 0.98 -53.58
C VAL A 429 1.55 -0.40 -52.97
N VAL A 430 0.51 -1.09 -53.43
CA VAL A 430 0.17 -2.44 -52.97
C VAL A 430 1.29 -3.43 -53.32
N LEU A 431 1.88 -3.32 -54.50
CA LEU A 431 2.96 -4.19 -54.94
C LEU A 431 4.23 -3.98 -54.10
N VAL A 432 4.60 -2.72 -53.82
CA VAL A 432 5.70 -2.42 -52.89
C VAL A 432 5.38 -2.95 -51.49
N ALA A 433 4.16 -2.73 -51.00
CA ALA A 433 3.76 -3.20 -49.67
C ALA A 433 3.76 -4.73 -49.52
N SER A 434 3.46 -5.46 -50.59
CA SER A 434 3.47 -6.92 -50.58
C SER A 434 4.88 -7.52 -50.50
N ARG A 435 5.90 -6.79 -50.97
CA ARG A 435 7.27 -7.30 -51.11
C ARG A 435 8.30 -6.65 -50.19
N THR A 436 7.96 -5.52 -49.56
CA THR A 436 8.92 -4.72 -48.78
C THR A 436 8.45 -4.47 -47.34
N ARG A 437 9.28 -3.78 -46.56
CA ARG A 437 8.98 -3.43 -45.17
C ARG A 437 7.91 -2.33 -45.12
N MET A 438 7.21 -2.24 -43.98
CA MET A 438 6.18 -1.21 -43.76
C MET A 438 6.70 0.22 -44.00
N THR A 439 7.98 0.47 -43.70
CA THR A 439 8.64 1.75 -43.98
C THR A 439 8.70 2.07 -45.47
N ALA A 440 9.13 1.12 -46.31
CA ALA A 440 9.16 1.27 -47.77
C ALA A 440 7.76 1.45 -48.36
N ALA A 441 6.76 0.73 -47.84
CA ALA A 441 5.36 0.85 -48.26
C ALA A 441 4.78 2.24 -47.98
N VAL A 442 5.06 2.80 -46.79
CA VAL A 442 4.63 4.15 -46.40
C VAL A 442 5.35 5.21 -47.26
N ILE A 443 6.66 5.08 -47.47
CA ILE A 443 7.42 6.00 -48.33
C ILE A 443 6.89 5.94 -49.77
N ALA A 444 6.60 4.75 -50.30
CA ALA A 444 6.03 4.58 -51.63
C ALA A 444 4.64 5.19 -51.74
N ALA A 445 3.77 5.02 -50.73
CA ALA A 445 2.44 5.64 -50.70
C ALA A 445 2.53 7.17 -50.74
N THR A 446 3.43 7.76 -49.94
CA THR A 446 3.65 9.21 -49.93
C THR A 446 4.21 9.71 -51.25
N LEU A 447 5.23 9.07 -51.82
CA LEU A 447 5.82 9.45 -53.10
C LEU A 447 4.82 9.31 -54.26
N CYS A 448 4.06 8.21 -54.29
CA CYS A 448 3.02 7.99 -55.30
C CYS A 448 1.90 9.02 -55.18
N PHE A 449 1.47 9.37 -53.97
CA PHE A 449 0.47 10.41 -53.75
C PHE A 449 0.97 11.79 -54.24
N LEU A 450 2.19 12.17 -53.87
CA LEU A 450 2.78 13.45 -54.29
C LEU A 450 2.98 13.51 -55.81
N ALA A 451 3.49 12.43 -56.42
CA ALA A 451 3.65 12.36 -57.86
C ALA A 451 2.30 12.41 -58.59
N TYR A 452 1.30 11.68 -58.10
CA TYR A 452 -0.04 11.70 -58.66
C TYR A 452 -0.68 13.10 -58.57
N ASN A 453 -0.58 13.75 -57.40
CA ASN A 453 -1.08 15.11 -57.22
C ASN A 453 -0.37 16.12 -58.11
N PHE A 454 0.95 16.05 -58.23
CA PHE A 454 1.74 17.02 -58.98
C PHE A 454 1.55 16.89 -60.50
N PHE A 455 1.45 15.67 -61.05
CA PHE A 455 1.41 15.46 -62.50
C PHE A 455 0.01 15.35 -63.10
N PHE A 456 -0.96 14.80 -62.35
CA PHE A 456 -2.24 14.35 -62.93
C PHE A 456 -3.50 15.05 -62.37
N ILE A 457 -3.41 15.73 -61.23
CA ILE A 457 -4.55 16.48 -60.67
C ILE A 457 -4.49 17.94 -61.14
N GLU A 458 -5.63 18.50 -61.59
CA GLU A 458 -5.72 19.92 -61.93
C GLU A 458 -5.87 20.82 -60.69
N PRO A 459 -5.14 21.95 -60.60
CA PRO A 459 -4.12 22.45 -61.54
C PRO A 459 -2.82 21.63 -61.50
N ARG A 460 -2.27 21.27 -62.67
CA ARG A 460 -1.04 20.46 -62.77
C ARG A 460 0.21 21.27 -62.41
N LEU A 461 1.27 20.57 -62.04
CA LEU A 461 2.57 21.12 -61.63
C LEU A 461 2.50 21.99 -60.36
N THR A 462 1.47 21.79 -59.53
CA THR A 462 1.33 22.38 -58.22
C THR A 462 0.84 21.34 -57.22
N PHE A 463 1.16 21.55 -55.94
CA PHE A 463 0.66 20.72 -54.83
C PHE A 463 -0.69 21.22 -54.27
N PHE A 464 -1.36 22.11 -55.01
CA PHE A 464 -2.65 22.64 -54.59
C PHE A 464 -3.76 21.62 -54.86
N ILE A 465 -4.48 21.23 -53.80
CA ILE A 465 -5.51 20.20 -53.87
C ILE A 465 -6.90 20.88 -53.90
N SER A 466 -7.65 20.72 -55.00
CA SER A 466 -9.05 21.15 -55.06
C SER A 466 -9.95 20.27 -54.19
N ALA A 467 -10.91 20.88 -53.49
CA ALA A 467 -11.57 20.28 -52.32
C ALA A 467 -12.44 19.02 -52.59
N ARG A 468 -12.92 18.79 -53.82
CA ARG A 468 -13.83 17.66 -54.12
C ARG A 468 -13.12 16.40 -54.63
N GLN A 469 -12.23 16.51 -55.60
CA GLN A 469 -11.55 15.33 -56.18
C GLN A 469 -10.36 14.88 -55.34
N GLY A 470 -9.60 15.82 -54.79
CA GLY A 470 -8.42 15.51 -53.99
C GLY A 470 -8.71 14.74 -52.69
N LEU A 471 -9.86 15.00 -52.05
CA LEU A 471 -10.25 14.30 -50.82
C LEU A 471 -10.50 12.80 -51.07
N VAL A 472 -11.13 12.45 -52.20
CA VAL A 472 -11.44 11.07 -52.58
C VAL A 472 -10.15 10.30 -52.86
N THR A 473 -9.20 10.91 -53.59
CA THR A 473 -7.88 10.33 -53.83
C THR A 473 -7.12 10.11 -52.53
N VAL A 474 -7.03 11.14 -51.66
CA VAL A 474 -6.36 11.01 -50.35
C VAL A 474 -6.95 9.86 -49.54
N LEU A 475 -8.28 9.73 -49.52
CA LEU A 475 -8.98 8.68 -48.79
C LEU A 475 -8.69 7.29 -49.38
N LEU A 476 -8.68 7.14 -50.71
CA LEU A 476 -8.36 5.87 -51.37
C LEU A 476 -6.91 5.45 -51.11
N PHE A 477 -5.95 6.37 -51.18
CA PHE A 477 -4.56 6.09 -50.85
C PHE A 477 -4.37 5.75 -49.37
N LEU A 478 -5.11 6.42 -48.47
CA LEU A 478 -5.10 6.10 -47.04
C LEU A 478 -5.64 4.68 -46.77
N ILE A 479 -6.74 4.29 -47.42
CA ILE A 479 -7.31 2.95 -47.33
C ILE A 479 -6.33 1.91 -47.88
N ALA A 480 -5.72 2.17 -49.04
CA ALA A 480 -4.72 1.28 -49.62
C ALA A 480 -3.50 1.10 -48.72
N ALA A 481 -2.97 2.17 -48.13
CA ALA A 481 -1.85 2.14 -47.20
C ALA A 481 -2.19 1.39 -45.90
N LEU A 482 -3.41 1.56 -45.36
CA LEU A 482 -3.88 0.84 -44.17
C LEU A 482 -4.09 -0.66 -44.45
N ALA A 483 -4.66 -1.01 -45.61
CA ALA A 483 -4.84 -2.39 -46.03
C ALA A 483 -3.48 -3.09 -46.21
N ALA A 484 -2.56 -2.46 -46.93
CA ALA A 484 -1.16 -2.86 -47.07
C ALA A 484 -0.49 -3.09 -45.71
N GLY A 485 -0.60 -2.13 -44.78
CA GLY A 485 -0.03 -2.23 -43.44
C GLY A 485 -0.57 -3.41 -42.63
N ARG A 486 -1.87 -3.69 -42.71
CA ARG A 486 -2.50 -4.83 -42.01
C ARG A 486 -2.06 -6.17 -42.59
N LEU A 487 -2.00 -6.31 -43.91
CA LEU A 487 -1.56 -7.55 -44.57
C LEU A 487 -0.09 -7.86 -44.26
N ALA A 488 0.79 -6.87 -44.38
CA ALA A 488 2.22 -7.03 -44.08
C ALA A 488 2.46 -7.40 -42.61
N SER A 489 1.71 -6.78 -41.69
CA SER A 489 1.80 -7.10 -40.26
C SER A 489 1.33 -8.53 -39.94
N ARG A 490 0.22 -8.99 -40.55
CA ARG A 490 -0.30 -10.36 -40.37
C ARG A 490 0.68 -11.42 -40.87
N LEU A 491 1.19 -11.28 -42.10
CA LEU A 491 2.13 -12.22 -42.70
C LEU A 491 3.43 -12.34 -41.88
N ARG A 492 3.98 -11.22 -41.41
CA ARG A 492 5.20 -11.24 -40.58
C ARG A 492 4.98 -11.97 -39.26
N THR A 493 3.81 -11.80 -38.65
CA THR A 493 3.47 -12.43 -37.38
C THR A 493 3.33 -13.95 -37.56
N GLN A 494 2.74 -14.40 -38.67
CA GLN A 494 2.64 -15.81 -39.03
C GLN A 494 4.02 -16.44 -39.29
N VAL A 495 4.91 -15.78 -40.04
CA VAL A 495 6.26 -16.30 -40.33
C VAL A 495 7.10 -16.43 -39.06
N LEU A 496 7.00 -15.48 -38.12
CA LEU A 496 7.73 -15.55 -36.85
C LEU A 496 7.19 -16.68 -35.95
N ALA A 497 5.87 -16.86 -35.88
CA ALA A 497 5.26 -17.96 -35.13
C ALA A 497 5.64 -19.33 -35.72
N LEU A 498 5.61 -19.48 -37.05
CA LEU A 498 6.03 -20.69 -37.75
C LEU A 498 7.51 -21.01 -37.53
N ARG A 499 8.39 -20.00 -37.55
CA ARG A 499 9.83 -20.20 -37.29
C ARG A 499 10.08 -20.65 -35.84
N ALA A 500 9.39 -20.07 -34.87
CA ALA A 500 9.50 -20.49 -33.46
C ALA A 500 9.00 -21.93 -33.26
N ALA A 501 7.84 -22.27 -33.84
CA ALA A 501 7.29 -23.62 -33.79
C ALA A 501 8.21 -24.65 -34.45
N ASN A 502 8.78 -24.33 -35.62
CA ASN A 502 9.68 -25.22 -36.34
C ASN A 502 11.02 -25.41 -35.59
N ALA A 503 11.55 -24.34 -34.98
CA ALA A 503 12.74 -24.43 -34.14
C ALA A 503 12.53 -25.33 -32.92
N HIS A 504 11.38 -25.22 -32.24
CA HIS A 504 11.03 -26.08 -31.11
C HIS A 504 10.84 -27.54 -31.54
N ALA A 505 10.12 -27.78 -32.64
CA ALA A 505 9.92 -29.12 -33.18
C ALA A 505 11.24 -29.79 -33.58
N THR A 506 12.13 -29.05 -34.24
CA THR A 506 13.46 -29.54 -34.63
C THR A 506 14.32 -29.87 -33.40
N ALA A 507 14.29 -29.01 -32.37
CA ALA A 507 15.03 -29.25 -31.12
C ALA A 507 14.54 -30.50 -30.38
N LEU A 508 13.21 -30.68 -30.27
CA LEU A 508 12.62 -31.88 -29.66
C LEU A 508 12.92 -33.15 -30.46
N GLN A 509 12.85 -33.08 -31.79
CA GLN A 509 13.18 -34.22 -32.65
C GLN A 509 14.66 -34.61 -32.53
N GLN A 510 15.57 -33.62 -32.47
CA GLN A 510 17.00 -33.87 -32.25
C GLN A 510 17.27 -34.48 -30.88
N LEU A 511 16.62 -33.97 -29.83
CA LEU A 511 16.70 -34.54 -28.49
C LEU A 511 16.16 -35.98 -28.48
N GLY A 512 14.96 -36.21 -29.03
CA GLY A 512 14.35 -37.54 -29.13
C GLY A 512 15.22 -38.55 -29.87
N ARG A 513 15.84 -38.14 -30.99
CA ARG A 513 16.80 -39.00 -31.73
C ARG A 513 18.03 -39.32 -30.88
N ARG A 514 18.60 -38.35 -30.17
CA ARG A 514 19.78 -38.56 -29.32
C ARG A 514 19.48 -39.42 -28.10
N LEU A 515 18.29 -39.26 -27.51
CA LEU A 515 17.82 -40.10 -26.41
C LEU A 515 17.56 -41.54 -26.88
N ALA A 516 16.96 -41.72 -28.06
CA ALA A 516 16.70 -43.04 -28.62
C ALA A 516 17.98 -43.80 -29.02
N SER A 517 19.07 -43.10 -29.32
CA SER A 517 20.38 -43.69 -29.62
C SER A 517 21.34 -43.75 -28.41
N ALA A 518 20.90 -43.32 -27.22
CA ALA A 518 21.76 -43.31 -26.04
C ALA A 518 21.92 -44.73 -25.48
N ALA A 519 23.15 -45.21 -25.40
CA ALA A 519 23.48 -46.56 -24.93
C ALA A 519 23.68 -46.64 -23.41
N ASP A 520 23.85 -45.50 -22.74
CA ASP A 520 24.12 -45.41 -21.31
C ASP A 520 23.50 -44.14 -20.69
N LEU A 521 23.40 -44.13 -19.36
CA LEU A 521 22.82 -43.03 -18.58
C LEU A 521 23.60 -41.72 -18.75
N GLY A 522 24.91 -41.79 -18.96
CA GLY A 522 25.75 -40.62 -19.19
C GLY A 522 25.44 -39.93 -20.52
N GLN A 523 25.18 -40.71 -21.58
CA GLN A 523 24.76 -40.20 -22.89
C GLN A 523 23.37 -39.57 -22.84
N VAL A 524 22.44 -40.13 -22.05
CA VAL A 524 21.11 -39.53 -21.79
C VAL A 524 21.26 -38.16 -21.13
N VAL A 525 22.06 -38.09 -20.06
CA VAL A 525 22.32 -36.83 -19.34
C VAL A 525 23.01 -35.81 -20.24
N GLY A 526 24.02 -36.22 -21.02
CA GLY A 526 24.72 -35.35 -21.96
C GLY A 526 23.81 -34.79 -23.06
N ALA A 527 22.91 -35.63 -23.61
CA ALA A 527 21.93 -35.19 -24.59
C ALA A 527 20.93 -34.18 -24.02
N GLY A 528 20.47 -34.41 -22.78
CA GLY A 528 19.61 -33.48 -22.04
C GLY A 528 20.31 -32.13 -21.80
N ARG A 529 21.51 -32.15 -21.24
CA ARG A 529 22.31 -30.93 -20.96
C ARG A 529 22.47 -30.05 -22.20
N GLU A 530 22.89 -30.64 -23.33
CA GLU A 530 23.11 -29.89 -24.56
C GLU A 530 21.79 -29.31 -25.12
N ALA A 531 20.67 -30.02 -24.98
CA ALA A 531 19.37 -29.51 -25.39
C ALA A 531 18.91 -28.33 -24.52
N PHE A 532 19.08 -28.41 -23.19
CA PHE A 532 18.76 -27.31 -22.27
C PHE A 532 19.69 -26.10 -22.47
N ARG A 533 20.98 -26.33 -22.71
CA ARG A 533 21.96 -25.29 -23.01
C ARG A 533 21.58 -24.52 -24.28
N ARG A 534 21.17 -25.22 -25.34
CA ARG A 534 20.74 -24.56 -26.58
C ARG A 534 19.38 -23.87 -26.47
N ALA A 535 18.43 -24.46 -25.74
CA ALA A 535 17.08 -23.93 -25.64
C ALA A 535 16.97 -22.73 -24.69
N LEU A 536 17.69 -22.78 -23.57
CA LEU A 536 17.59 -21.79 -22.50
C LEU A 536 18.85 -20.95 -22.31
N GLY A 537 19.98 -21.31 -22.95
CA GLY A 537 21.25 -20.60 -22.80
C GLY A 537 21.89 -20.76 -21.42
N VAL A 538 21.50 -21.81 -20.68
CA VAL A 538 21.97 -22.07 -19.30
C VAL A 538 22.79 -23.35 -19.24
N GLU A 539 23.81 -23.36 -18.39
CA GLU A 539 24.50 -24.59 -18.01
C GLU A 539 23.64 -25.37 -17.01
N MET A 540 23.55 -26.68 -17.18
CA MET A 540 22.68 -27.55 -16.41
C MET A 540 23.45 -28.75 -15.88
N ILE A 541 23.18 -29.12 -14.62
CA ILE A 541 23.76 -30.27 -13.94
C ILE A 541 22.62 -31.22 -13.60
N VAL A 542 22.77 -32.50 -13.95
CA VAL A 542 21.81 -33.55 -13.58
C VAL A 542 22.39 -34.36 -12.43
N GLN A 543 21.63 -34.50 -11.35
CA GLN A 543 21.92 -35.42 -10.26
C GLN A 543 20.80 -36.45 -10.16
N LEU A 544 21.16 -37.72 -9.97
CA LEU A 544 20.23 -38.82 -9.73
C LEU A 544 20.53 -39.36 -8.33
N ASP A 545 19.50 -39.46 -7.48
CA ASP A 545 19.60 -39.97 -6.11
C ASP A 545 20.73 -39.33 -5.28
N GLY A 546 20.94 -38.02 -5.47
CA GLY A 546 21.93 -37.23 -4.74
C GLY A 546 23.38 -37.41 -5.18
N SER A 547 23.64 -38.26 -6.19
CA SER A 547 24.97 -38.46 -6.77
C SER A 547 25.07 -37.77 -8.14
N PRO A 548 26.21 -37.13 -8.47
CA PRO A 548 26.44 -36.61 -9.81
C PRO A 548 26.51 -37.77 -10.80
N VAL A 549 25.77 -37.67 -11.89
CA VAL A 549 25.77 -38.70 -12.95
C VAL A 549 27.09 -38.63 -13.73
N ALA A 550 27.67 -39.79 -14.04
CA ALA A 550 28.88 -39.89 -14.85
C ALA A 550 28.72 -39.15 -16.20
N GLY A 551 29.68 -38.29 -16.55
CA GLY A 551 29.61 -37.40 -17.71
C GLY A 551 29.26 -35.95 -17.39
N ASN A 552 29.04 -35.61 -16.11
CA ASN A 552 28.97 -34.23 -15.68
C ASN A 552 30.37 -33.58 -15.68
N ALA A 553 30.63 -32.63 -16.59
CA ALA A 553 31.62 -31.60 -16.28
C ALA A 553 31.09 -30.81 -15.09
N GLU A 554 31.80 -30.81 -13.96
CA GLU A 554 31.50 -29.97 -12.79
C GLU A 554 31.89 -28.53 -13.11
N PRO A 555 30.95 -27.59 -13.32
CA PRO A 555 31.27 -26.19 -13.22
C PRO A 555 31.49 -25.84 -11.73
N ASP A 556 32.28 -24.79 -11.50
CA ASP A 556 32.60 -24.28 -10.18
C ASP A 556 31.35 -23.65 -9.54
N LEU A 557 30.52 -24.48 -8.90
CA LEU A 557 29.30 -24.03 -8.22
C LEU A 557 29.67 -23.29 -6.94
N LEU A 558 29.19 -22.04 -6.83
CA LEU A 558 29.28 -21.25 -5.61
C LEU A 558 28.49 -21.93 -4.48
N ASP A 559 28.92 -21.77 -3.23
CA ASP A 559 28.27 -22.38 -2.05
C ASP A 559 26.78 -22.00 -1.94
N LYS A 560 26.41 -20.81 -2.43
CA LYS A 560 25.01 -20.35 -2.48
C LYS A 560 24.16 -21.15 -3.48
N ASP A 561 24.73 -21.55 -4.60
CA ASP A 561 24.03 -22.31 -5.63
C ASP A 561 23.79 -23.75 -5.16
N ARG A 562 24.75 -24.32 -4.42
CA ARG A 562 24.60 -25.63 -3.76
C ARG A 562 23.52 -25.58 -2.68
N ALA A 563 23.57 -24.57 -1.80
CA ALA A 563 22.56 -24.39 -0.76
C ALA A 563 21.14 -24.20 -1.32
N ALA A 564 21.01 -23.47 -2.43
CA ALA A 564 19.73 -23.30 -3.11
C ALA A 564 19.22 -24.61 -3.75
N ALA A 565 20.11 -25.38 -4.40
CA ALA A 565 19.77 -26.67 -4.98
C ALA A 565 19.38 -27.71 -3.92
N ASP A 566 20.08 -27.74 -2.79
CA ASP A 566 19.78 -28.63 -1.66
C ASP A 566 18.46 -28.25 -0.98
N TRP A 567 18.20 -26.94 -0.82
CA TRP A 567 16.93 -26.46 -0.28
C TRP A 567 15.74 -26.88 -1.14
N CYS A 568 15.82 -26.71 -2.47
CA CYS A 568 14.80 -27.15 -3.44
C CYS A 568 14.65 -28.68 -3.56
N ARG A 569 15.57 -29.46 -2.99
CA ARG A 569 15.45 -30.93 -2.93
C ARG A 569 14.75 -31.37 -1.65
N GLN A 570 15.00 -30.65 -0.55
CA GLN A 570 14.44 -30.94 0.76
C GLN A 570 13.01 -30.41 0.92
N HIS A 571 12.61 -29.44 0.10
CA HIS A 571 11.31 -28.77 0.09
C HIS A 571 10.76 -28.76 -1.33
#